data_AF-A0A3S0D8D0-F1
#
_entry.id   AF-A0A3S0D8D0-F1
#
_cell.length_a   1.000
_cell.length_b   1.000
_cell.length_c   1.000
_cell.angle_alpha   90.00
_cell.angle_beta   90.00
_cell.angle_gamma   90.00
#
_symmetry.space_group_name_H-M   'P 1'
#
loop_
_entity.id
_entity.type
_entity.pdbx_description
1 polymer ?
#
loop_
_entity_poly.entity_id
_entity_poly.type
_entity_poly.pdbx_seq_one_letter_code
_entity_poly.pdbx_strand_id
1 'polypeptide(L)' 'MNATAKARLLQMAIDTFGTRDKALLWLRRPTTALAGASPLNRLDTDEGARQVERLLGHIAHGIAT' A
#
# COMPACT_ATOMS: atom_id res chain seq x y z
N MET A 1 6.89 7.52 -10.08
CA MET A 1 6.85 6.04 -10.20
C MET A 1 6.18 5.59 -11.50
N ASN A 2 6.72 4.58 -12.18
CA ASN A 2 6.17 4.04 -13.44
C ASN A 2 4.85 3.27 -13.20
N ALA A 3 4.03 3.11 -14.24
CA ALA A 3 2.71 2.45 -14.14
C ALA A 3 2.81 0.99 -13.64
N THR A 4 3.92 0.32 -13.94
CA THR A 4 4.18 -1.08 -13.58
C THR A 4 4.29 -1.29 -12.07
N ALA A 5 4.97 -0.40 -11.35
CA ALA A 5 5.09 -0.50 -9.90
C ALA A 5 3.75 -0.26 -9.18
N LYS A 6 2.88 0.63 -9.71
CA LYS A 6 1.52 0.82 -9.18
C LYS A 6 0.68 -0.46 -9.34
N ALA A 7 0.81 -1.13 -10.48
CA ALA A 7 0.12 -2.39 -10.73
C ALA A 7 0.59 -3.51 -9.78
N ARG A 8 1.90 -3.65 -9.57
CA ARG A 8 2.45 -4.62 -8.60
C ARG A 8 1.92 -4.38 -7.19
N LEU A 9 1.91 -3.12 -6.74
CA LEU A 9 1.50 -2.77 -5.39
C LEU A 9 -0.01 -2.95 -5.19
N LEU A 10 -0.82 -2.71 -6.23
CA LEU A 10 -2.23 -3.09 -6.23
C LEU A 10 -2.40 -4.61 -6.11
N GLN A 11 -1.61 -5.40 -6.85
CA GLN A 11 -1.70 -6.86 -6.78
C GLN A 11 -1.35 -7.39 -5.38
N MET A 12 -0.26 -6.89 -4.78
CA MET A 12 0.08 -7.23 -3.40
C MET A 12 -1.04 -6.90 -2.41
N ALA A 13 -1.74 -5.78 -2.63
CA ALA A 13 -2.84 -5.38 -1.77
C ALA A 13 -4.06 -6.28 -1.97
N ILE A 14 -4.33 -6.73 -3.21
CA ILE A 14 -5.35 -7.73 -3.49
C ILE A 14 -5.04 -9.03 -2.76
N ASP A 15 -3.79 -9.50 -2.84
CA ASP A 15 -3.37 -10.74 -2.20
C ASP A 15 -3.48 -10.65 -0.67
N THR A 16 -3.21 -9.47 -0.10
CA THR A 16 -3.28 -9.20 1.34
C THR A 16 -4.72 -9.08 1.86
N PHE A 17 -5.59 -8.37 1.13
CA PHE A 17 -6.94 -8.05 1.59
C PHE A 17 -8.04 -8.93 0.98
N GLY A 18 -7.68 -9.82 0.05
CA GLY A 18 -8.53 -10.84 -0.56
C GLY A 18 -9.41 -10.35 -1.72
N THR A 19 -9.64 -9.05 -1.86
CA THR A 19 -10.41 -8.50 -2.98
C THR A 19 -9.85 -7.18 -3.49
N ARG A 20 -10.10 -6.89 -4.77
CA ARG A 20 -9.74 -5.61 -5.39
C ARG A 20 -10.39 -4.41 -4.70
N ASP A 21 -11.63 -4.53 -4.27
CA ASP A 21 -12.33 -3.43 -3.62
C ASP A 21 -11.72 -3.12 -2.25
N LYS A 22 -11.39 -4.14 -1.45
CA LYS A 22 -10.70 -3.95 -0.17
C LYS A 22 -9.29 -3.38 -0.37
N ALA A 23 -8.57 -3.84 -1.37
CA ALA A 23 -7.25 -3.29 -1.73
C ALA A 23 -7.32 -1.81 -2.10
N LEU A 24 -8.26 -1.43 -2.98
CA LEU A 24 -8.45 -0.04 -3.39
C LEU A 24 -8.91 0.85 -2.22
N LEU A 25 -9.76 0.32 -1.34
CA LEU A 25 -10.17 1.01 -0.12
C LEU A 25 -8.97 1.30 0.78
N TRP A 26 -8.13 0.29 1.04
CA TRP A 26 -6.91 0.47 1.83
C TRP A 26 -5.94 1.46 1.20
N LEU A 27 -5.72 1.37 -0.12
CA LEU A 27 -4.81 2.25 -0.87
C LEU A 27 -5.20 3.73 -0.82
N ARG A 28 -6.50 4.03 -0.64
CA ARG A 28 -7.04 5.39 -0.56
C ARG A 28 -7.17 5.92 0.87
N ARG A 29 -7.16 5.02 1.87
CA ARG A 29 -7.39 5.38 3.27
C ARG A 29 -6.18 6.13 3.84
N PRO A 30 -6.37 7.27 4.53
CA PRO A 30 -5.34 7.88 5.38
C PRO A 30 -4.80 6.87 6.39
N THR A 31 -3.48 6.72 6.44
CA THR A 31 -2.83 5.67 7.23
C THR A 31 -1.85 6.28 8.22
N THR A 32 -2.01 5.98 9.51
CA THR A 32 -1.20 6.54 10.60
C THR A 32 0.29 6.24 10.43
N ALA A 33 0.63 5.01 10.06
CA ALA A 33 2.02 4.60 9.77
C ALA A 33 2.66 5.38 8.60
N LEU A 34 1.84 6.06 7.78
CA LEU A 34 2.29 6.92 6.68
C LEU A 34 2.09 8.41 7.01
N ALA A 35 2.12 8.76 8.30
CA ALA A 35 1.90 10.11 8.82
C ALA A 35 0.60 10.75 8.29
N GLY A 36 -0.48 9.95 8.21
CA GLY A 36 -1.80 10.39 7.78
C GLY A 36 -1.98 10.48 6.26
N ALA A 37 -0.95 10.26 5.46
CA ALA A 37 -1.11 10.15 4.01
C ALA A 37 -1.77 8.81 3.64
N SER A 38 -2.51 8.79 2.52
CA SER A 38 -2.92 7.52 1.92
C SER A 38 -1.72 6.83 1.25
N PRO A 39 -1.74 5.48 1.15
CA PRO A 39 -0.74 4.75 0.38
C PRO A 39 -0.55 5.31 -1.03
N LEU A 40 -1.63 5.62 -1.76
CA LEU A 40 -1.55 6.19 -3.11
C LEU A 40 -0.79 7.51 -3.17
N ASN A 41 -0.98 8.39 -2.18
CA ASN A 41 -0.29 9.69 -2.14
C ASN A 41 1.21 9.55 -1.86
N ARG A 42 1.68 8.41 -1.36
CA ARG A 42 3.11 8.14 -1.14
C ARG A 42 3.82 7.60 -2.38
N LEU A 43 3.07 7.18 -3.40
CA LEU A 43 3.62 6.49 -4.58
C LEU A 43 4.32 7.41 -5.59
N ASP A 44 4.37 8.73 -5.35
CA ASP A 44 5.03 9.66 -6.25
C ASP A 44 6.56 9.62 -6.13
N THR A 45 7.07 9.14 -5.00
CA THR A 45 8.50 8.98 -4.72
C THR A 45 8.86 7.52 -4.51
N ASP A 46 10.08 7.12 -4.87
CA ASP A 46 10.56 5.75 -4.64
C ASP A 46 10.63 5.41 -3.14
N GLU A 47 10.95 6.40 -2.30
CA GLU A 47 10.96 6.20 -0.85
C GLU A 47 9.56 5.97 -0.30
N GLY A 48 8.58 6.77 -0.72
CA GLY A 48 7.19 6.55 -0.31
C GLY A 48 6.63 5.23 -0.83
N ALA A 49 7.00 4.80 -2.04
CA ALA A 49 6.63 3.49 -2.55
C ALA A 49 7.20 2.34 -1.70
N ARG A 50 8.49 2.42 -1.31
CA ARG A 50 9.11 1.44 -0.41
C ARG A 50 8.45 1.42 0.97
N GLN A 51 8.05 2.57 1.51
CA GLN A 51 7.31 2.63 2.78
C GLN A 51 5.98 1.90 2.70
N VAL A 52 5.24 2.10 1.60
CA VAL A 52 3.96 1.40 1.37
C VAL A 52 4.17 -0.10 1.20
N GLU A 53 5.19 -0.53 0.43
CA GLU A 53 5.49 -1.95 0.24
C GLU A 53 5.86 -2.63 1.57
N ARG A 54 6.69 -2.01 2.40
CA ARG A 54 7.04 -2.51 3.74
C ARG A 54 5.82 -2.64 4.63
N LEU A 55 4.99 -1.60 4.69
CA LEU A 55 3.77 -1.62 5.50
C LEU A 55 2.82 -2.73 5.05
N LEU A 56 2.63 -2.89 3.74
CA LEU A 56 1.77 -3.92 3.19
C LEU A 56 2.30 -5.33 3.50
N GLY A 57 3.63 -5.52 3.44
CA GLY A 57 4.28 -6.76 3.87
C GLY A 57 4.05 -7.06 5.35
N HIS A 58 4.16 -6.07 6.24
CA HIS A 58 3.85 -6.25 7.67
C HIS A 58 2.40 -6.70 7.88
N ILE A 59 1.44 -6.05 7.22
CA ILE A 59 0.01 -6.40 7.32
C ILE A 59 -0.22 -7.84 6.85
N ALA A 60 0.38 -8.25 5.72
CA ALA A 60 0.25 -9.61 5.18
C ALA A 60 0.78 -10.69 6.15
N HIS A 61 1.76 -10.35 6.99
CA HIS A 61 2.30 -11.23 8.02
C HIS A 61 1.65 -11.06 9.40
N GLY A 62 0.57 -10.27 9.51
CA GLY A 62 -0.13 -10.04 10.78
C GLY A 62 0.63 -9.15 11.76
N ILE A 63 1.63 -8.41 11.29
CA ILE A 63 2.41 -7.48 12.09
C ILE A 63 1.70 -6.13 12.06
N ALA A 64 1.03 -5.77 13.16
CA ALA A 64 0.44 -4.46 13.33
C ALA A 64 1.50 -3.50 13.90
N THR A 65 2.03 -2.61 13.05
CA THR A 65 2.90 -1.48 13.45
C THR A 65 2.23 -0.16 13.10
#